data_AF-A0A9D8MXX4-F1
#
_entry.id   AF-A0A9D8MXX4-F1
#
_cell.length_a   1.000
_cell.length_b   1.000
_cell.length_c   1.000
_cell.angle_alpha   90.00
_cell.angle_beta   90.00
_cell.angle_gamma   90.00
#
_symmetry.space_group_name_H-M   'P 1'
#
loop_
_entity.id
_entity.type
_entity.pdbx_description
1 polymer ?
#
loop_
_entity_poly.entity_id
_entity_poly.type
_entity_poly.pdbx_seq_one_letter_code
_entity_poly.pdbx_strand_id
1 'polypeptide(L)'
;MRKNLLSILLLLYAGVQSVMAQSVVLNYKNGDILGIDVSLLESVTFEEADNHEFVDLGLPSGTLWATMNVGANSPEDYGDYFAWGETETKASYYWDTYKWMNAGQSNWDQINKYTFEDGQTSGCWYSGGSFVGDGIKELTRSDDAATRNWSSKWQMPTREQFEELINPAYTTSEIKTRYGVKGLYVTGKNGKSIFLPAAGFRLITDSYSVGDDGRYWSSSLSPRYTDYASFLSFNSNGKLLDTVIRALGCCIRPVRIEEKKQREYVDLGLPSGTLWATCNVGADSPEEYGDYFAWGETEPKSDYSWGTYKWCNGTDRTLTKYCINSSFGTSDGMTELVPADDAATANWGGEWQMPSNDQMLELWLNTTSTLTTQNGVKGRLLTSKINGKSIFLPFAGGYDGTSLYGEGTKGCYWSRWIYQGLPNRADYLFFSSNDIYTNPYDRYRGQSVRPVRKK
;
A
#
# COMPACT_ATOMS: atom_id res chain seq x y z
N MET A 1 34.15 3.46 -9.64
CA MET A 1 34.11 2.94 -11.03
C MET A 1 32.96 3.63 -11.74
N ARG A 2 33.23 4.40 -12.79
CA ARG A 2 32.27 5.28 -13.49
C ARG A 2 31.05 4.50 -13.99
N LYS A 3 29.84 4.79 -13.49
CA LYS A 3 28.60 4.38 -14.15
C LYS A 3 28.21 5.48 -15.15
N ASN A 4 28.43 5.20 -16.42
CA ASN A 4 27.99 6.02 -17.54
C ASN A 4 26.45 6.01 -17.58
N LEU A 5 25.79 7.10 -17.15
CA LEU A 5 24.44 7.41 -17.60
C LEU A 5 24.55 7.87 -19.05
N LEU A 6 24.22 6.98 -19.98
CA LEU A 6 23.87 7.37 -21.34
C LEU A 6 22.43 7.87 -21.30
N SER A 7 22.25 9.18 -21.07
CA SER A 7 21.00 9.87 -21.34
C SER A 7 20.79 9.90 -22.85
N ILE A 8 20.03 8.93 -23.39
CA ILE A 8 19.62 8.96 -24.79
C ILE A 8 18.50 10.00 -24.92
N LEU A 9 18.87 11.27 -25.15
CA LEU A 9 17.95 12.27 -25.66
C LEU A 9 17.61 11.93 -27.12
N LEU A 10 16.46 11.31 -27.36
CA LEU A 10 15.88 11.26 -28.71
C LEU A 10 15.24 12.63 -29.01
N LEU A 11 16.03 13.52 -29.59
CA LEU A 11 15.55 14.73 -30.25
C LEU A 11 14.80 14.33 -31.53
N LEU A 12 13.46 14.32 -31.47
CA LEU A 12 12.61 14.25 -32.66
C LEU A 12 12.73 15.54 -33.46
N TYR A 13 13.71 15.59 -34.35
CA TYR A 13 13.80 16.62 -35.39
C TYR A 13 12.77 16.27 -36.48
N ALA A 14 11.55 16.77 -36.35
CA ALA A 14 10.52 16.64 -37.39
C ALA A 14 10.81 17.61 -38.54
N GLY A 15 11.77 17.24 -39.40
CA GLY A 15 11.94 17.80 -40.73
C GLY A 15 10.97 17.11 -41.69
N VAL A 16 10.11 17.90 -42.33
CA VAL A 16 9.04 17.48 -43.24
C VAL A 16 9.59 16.65 -44.42
N GLN A 17 9.52 15.32 -44.35
CA GLN A 17 9.47 14.44 -45.52
C GLN A 17 8.62 13.19 -45.22
N SER A 18 7.54 13.04 -46.01
CA SER A 18 6.72 11.86 -46.28
C SER A 18 6.35 10.90 -45.13
N VAL A 19 5.04 10.74 -44.95
CA VAL A 19 4.36 9.70 -44.15
C VAL A 19 4.82 8.30 -44.59
N MET A 20 5.88 7.78 -43.97
CA MET A 20 6.29 6.38 -44.09
C MET A 20 6.43 5.83 -42.68
N ALA A 21 5.88 4.62 -42.46
CA ALA A 21 5.85 3.91 -41.19
C ALA A 21 7.20 4.02 -40.46
N GLN A 22 7.20 4.73 -39.34
CA GLN A 22 8.37 4.85 -38.49
C GLN A 22 8.33 3.72 -37.47
N SER A 23 9.48 3.12 -37.19
CA SER A 23 9.63 2.09 -36.15
C SER A 23 10.58 2.59 -35.06
N VAL A 24 10.28 2.29 -33.80
CA VAL A 24 11.26 2.37 -32.71
C VAL A 24 12.21 1.19 -32.85
N VAL A 25 13.50 1.46 -33.02
CA VAL A 25 14.53 0.41 -33.15
C VAL A 25 15.38 0.36 -31.88
N LEU A 26 15.32 -0.77 -31.15
CA LEU A 26 16.16 -1.06 -30.00
C LEU A 26 17.35 -1.91 -30.46
N ASN A 27 18.56 -1.36 -30.36
CA ASN A 27 19.80 -2.06 -30.67
C ASN A 27 20.41 -2.60 -29.37
N TYR A 28 20.48 -3.92 -29.23
CA TYR A 28 21.01 -4.58 -28.07
C TYR A 28 22.54 -4.70 -28.18
N LYS A 29 23.23 -4.70 -27.03
CA LYS A 29 24.70 -4.80 -26.98
C LYS A 29 25.26 -6.11 -27.54
N ASN A 30 24.46 -7.16 -27.58
CA ASN A 30 24.81 -8.45 -28.18
C ASN A 30 24.65 -8.47 -29.72
N GLY A 31 24.21 -7.36 -30.32
CA GLY A 31 23.99 -7.22 -31.76
C GLY A 31 22.56 -7.49 -32.21
N ASP A 32 21.66 -7.88 -31.31
CA ASP A 32 20.25 -8.08 -31.65
C ASP A 32 19.56 -6.74 -31.92
N ILE A 33 18.55 -6.77 -32.80
CA ILE A 33 17.78 -5.60 -33.18
C ILE A 33 16.30 -5.94 -33.02
N LEU A 34 15.58 -5.12 -32.25
CA LEU A 34 14.12 -5.18 -32.15
C LEU A 34 13.51 -3.92 -32.77
N GLY A 35 12.76 -4.09 -33.86
CA GLY A 35 11.95 -3.02 -34.46
C GLY A 35 10.51 -3.10 -33.97
N ILE A 36 9.97 -1.99 -33.48
CA ILE A 36 8.58 -1.85 -33.01
C ILE A 36 7.88 -0.82 -33.89
N ASP A 37 6.79 -1.20 -34.55
CA ASP A 37 5.98 -0.29 -35.35
C ASP A 37 5.32 0.78 -34.46
N VAL A 38 5.55 2.06 -34.76
CA VAL A 38 5.01 3.18 -33.98
C VAL A 38 3.49 3.24 -34.04
N SER A 39 2.84 2.72 -35.09
CA SER A 39 1.36 2.70 -35.13
C SER A 39 0.73 1.76 -34.10
N LEU A 40 1.53 0.87 -33.50
CA LEU A 40 1.09 -0.07 -32.47
C LEU A 40 1.36 0.43 -31.05
N LEU A 41 2.03 1.58 -30.89
CA LEU A 41 2.45 2.11 -29.59
C LEU A 41 1.45 3.16 -29.08
N GLU A 42 0.91 2.93 -27.89
CA GLU A 42 0.15 3.95 -27.14
C GLU A 42 1.09 4.86 -26.35
N SER A 43 2.14 4.30 -25.74
CA SER A 43 3.22 5.05 -25.07
C SER A 43 4.48 4.19 -24.94
N VAL A 44 5.62 4.83 -24.67
CA VAL A 44 6.88 4.14 -24.32
C VAL A 44 7.34 4.68 -22.98
N THR A 45 7.45 3.79 -21.99
CA THR A 45 7.96 4.10 -20.65
C THR A 45 9.26 3.34 -20.41
N PHE A 46 10.17 3.97 -19.67
CA PHE A 46 11.40 3.34 -19.22
C PHE A 46 11.30 3.20 -17.70
N GLU A 47 11.31 1.97 -17.20
CA GLU A 47 11.38 1.71 -15.76
C GLU A 47 12.85 1.58 -15.34
N GLU A 48 13.20 2.19 -14.21
CA GLU A 48 14.48 1.89 -13.56
C GLU A 48 14.46 0.44 -13.07
N ALA A 49 15.54 -0.29 -13.32
CA ALA A 49 15.70 -1.66 -12.85
C ALA A 49 15.68 -1.68 -11.30
N ASP A 50 14.59 -2.17 -10.73
CA ASP A 50 14.40 -2.35 -9.29
C ASP A 50 15.16 -3.60 -8.82
N ASN A 51 16.45 -3.42 -8.54
CA ASN A 51 17.37 -4.51 -8.20
C ASN A 51 17.53 -4.70 -6.68
N HIS A 52 16.70 -4.06 -5.86
CA HIS A 52 16.79 -4.13 -4.41
C HIS A 52 15.78 -5.14 -3.87
N GLU A 53 16.25 -6.05 -3.01
CA GLU A 53 15.39 -7.02 -2.34
C GLU A 53 14.71 -6.40 -1.11
N PHE A 54 13.48 -6.82 -0.85
CA PHE A 54 12.72 -6.46 0.35
C PHE A 54 12.27 -7.69 1.12
N VAL A 55 11.90 -7.47 2.38
CA VAL A 55 11.30 -8.44 3.29
C VAL A 55 9.95 -7.91 3.76
N ASP A 56 8.91 -8.70 3.52
CA ASP A 56 7.62 -8.54 4.19
C ASP A 56 7.70 -9.18 5.58
N LEU A 57 7.63 -8.37 6.64
CA LEU A 57 7.64 -8.83 8.04
C LEU A 57 6.22 -9.21 8.54
N GLY A 58 5.18 -9.11 7.71
CA GLY A 58 3.80 -9.36 8.10
C GLY A 58 3.28 -8.29 9.06
N LEU A 59 3.73 -7.04 8.88
CA LEU A 59 3.27 -5.91 9.68
C LEU A 59 1.85 -5.50 9.25
N PRO A 60 0.99 -5.04 10.17
CA PRO A 60 -0.36 -4.59 9.83
C PRO A 60 -0.41 -3.52 8.72
N SER A 61 0.59 -2.64 8.66
CA SER A 61 0.67 -1.62 7.61
C SER A 61 0.93 -2.18 6.19
N GLY A 62 1.37 -3.44 6.08
CA GLY A 62 1.88 -4.01 4.84
C GLY A 62 3.25 -3.45 4.42
N THR A 63 3.96 -2.75 5.31
CA THR A 63 5.27 -2.15 4.98
C THR A 63 6.30 -3.21 4.62
N LEU A 64 6.89 -3.06 3.44
CA LEU A 64 7.96 -3.91 2.93
C LEU A 64 9.31 -3.24 3.18
N TRP A 65 10.20 -3.91 3.91
CA TRP A 65 11.47 -3.35 4.35
C TRP A 65 12.62 -3.78 3.44
N ALA A 66 13.50 -2.86 3.06
CA ALA A 66 14.70 -3.20 2.30
C ALA A 66 15.62 -4.15 3.08
N THR A 67 16.29 -5.05 2.36
CA THR A 67 17.28 -5.97 2.95
C THR A 67 18.59 -5.29 3.33
N MET A 68 18.90 -4.10 2.80
CA MET A 68 20.14 -3.35 3.08
C MET A 68 19.91 -1.83 3.18
N ASN A 69 20.91 -1.10 3.69
CA ASN A 69 20.89 0.37 3.76
C ASN A 69 21.14 1.00 2.39
N VAL A 70 20.74 2.25 2.20
CA VAL A 70 21.19 3.04 1.04
C VAL A 70 22.73 3.10 1.05
N GLY A 71 23.36 2.86 -0.11
CA GLY A 71 24.83 2.83 -0.24
C GLY A 71 25.51 1.52 0.19
N ALA A 72 24.78 0.56 0.76
CA ALA A 72 25.32 -0.73 1.16
C ALA A 72 25.36 -1.73 -0.01
N ASN A 73 26.31 -2.68 0.00
CA ASN A 73 26.34 -3.79 -0.97
C ASN A 73 25.82 -5.11 -0.37
N SER A 74 25.64 -5.17 0.95
CA SER A 74 25.04 -6.30 1.65
C SER A 74 24.24 -5.83 2.87
N PRO A 75 23.42 -6.69 3.49
CA PRO A 75 22.68 -6.35 4.71
C PRO A 75 23.55 -5.91 5.89
N GLU A 76 24.79 -6.37 5.95
CA GLU A 76 25.76 -6.12 7.02
C GLU A 76 26.57 -4.84 6.82
N ASP A 77 26.73 -4.40 5.57
CA ASP A 77 27.36 -3.12 5.27
C ASP A 77 26.57 -1.96 5.88
N TYR A 78 27.28 -1.00 6.47
CA TYR A 78 26.68 0.19 7.10
C TYR A 78 25.96 1.08 6.10
N GLY A 79 26.39 1.05 4.84
CA GLY A 79 25.91 1.97 3.81
C GLY A 79 26.40 3.39 4.04
N ASP A 80 25.70 4.31 3.38
CA ASP A 80 26.02 5.73 3.41
C ASP A 80 25.31 6.46 4.55
N TYR A 81 25.84 7.63 4.89
CA TYR A 81 25.26 8.55 5.87
C TYR A 81 24.73 9.78 5.14
N PHE A 82 23.56 10.25 5.57
CA PHE A 82 22.90 11.41 4.97
C PHE A 82 22.48 12.37 6.08
N ALA A 83 22.60 13.67 5.82
CA ALA A 83 21.86 14.67 6.60
C ALA A 83 20.39 14.62 6.19
N TRP A 84 19.48 14.95 7.11
CA TRP A 84 18.06 14.82 6.86
C TRP A 84 17.59 15.75 5.72
N GLY A 85 16.91 15.21 4.72
CA GLY A 85 16.50 15.96 3.53
C GLY A 85 17.62 16.29 2.54
N GLU A 86 18.79 15.66 2.69
CA GLU A 86 19.85 15.66 1.69
C GLU A 86 19.96 14.30 1.02
N THR A 87 20.25 14.31 -0.28
CA THR A 87 20.24 13.12 -1.13
C THR A 87 21.64 12.66 -1.52
N GLU A 88 22.64 13.45 -1.19
CA GLU A 88 24.06 13.19 -1.45
C GLU A 88 24.82 13.11 -0.13
N THR A 89 25.88 12.32 -0.11
CA THR A 89 26.78 12.23 1.03
C THR A 89 27.75 13.41 1.03
N LYS A 90 28.29 13.71 2.22
CA LYS A 90 29.26 14.78 2.39
C LYS A 90 30.34 14.42 3.41
N ALA A 91 31.41 15.21 3.43
CA ALA A 91 32.56 15.00 4.31
C ALA A 91 32.34 15.52 5.73
N SER A 92 31.49 16.55 5.91
CA SER A 92 31.17 17.15 7.21
C SER A 92 29.65 17.19 7.43
N TYR A 93 29.20 16.79 8.63
CA TYR A 93 27.80 16.76 9.03
C TYR A 93 27.55 17.75 10.18
N TYR A 94 27.34 19.02 9.82
CA TYR A 94 27.00 20.07 10.78
C TYR A 94 26.25 21.22 10.09
N TRP A 95 25.78 22.21 10.86
CA TRP A 95 24.91 23.28 10.37
C TRP A 95 25.53 24.14 9.26
N ASP A 96 26.83 24.39 9.31
CA ASP A 96 27.57 25.14 8.29
C ASP A 96 27.57 24.50 6.89
N THR A 97 27.33 23.18 6.83
CA THR A 97 27.33 22.37 5.61
C THR A 97 25.95 21.81 5.29
N TYR A 98 24.90 22.25 5.99
CA TYR A 98 23.55 21.76 5.82
C TYR A 98 22.84 22.48 4.65
N LYS A 99 22.24 21.70 3.74
CA LYS A 99 21.66 22.19 2.47
C LYS A 99 20.56 23.23 2.66
N TRP A 100 19.75 23.07 3.70
CA TRP A 100 18.56 23.91 3.93
C TRP A 100 18.83 25.15 4.78
N MET A 101 20.06 25.63 4.77
CA MET A 101 20.46 26.84 5.46
C MET A 101 20.32 28.06 4.56
N ASN A 102 19.95 29.21 5.14
CA ASN A 102 20.10 30.49 4.46
C ASN A 102 21.56 30.71 4.07
N ALA A 103 21.77 31.31 2.89
CA ALA A 103 23.11 31.51 2.35
C ALA A 103 24.02 32.26 3.33
N GLY A 104 25.19 31.68 3.62
CA GLY A 104 26.18 32.24 4.56
C GLY A 104 25.83 32.09 6.04
N GLN A 105 24.76 31.38 6.39
CA GLN A 105 24.38 31.10 7.77
C GLN A 105 24.82 29.69 8.21
N SER A 106 25.02 29.51 9.52
CA SER A 106 25.52 28.25 10.09
C SER A 106 24.91 27.91 11.45
N ASN A 107 23.76 28.51 11.79
CA ASN A 107 23.08 28.29 13.07
C ASN A 107 21.67 27.73 12.88
N TRP A 108 21.21 26.89 13.80
CA TRP A 108 19.98 26.11 13.70
C TRP A 108 18.72 26.95 13.40
N ASP A 109 18.72 28.23 13.78
CA ASP A 109 17.64 29.19 13.59
C ASP A 109 17.57 29.76 12.17
N GLN A 110 18.43 29.32 11.25
CA GLN A 110 18.53 29.81 9.87
C GLN A 110 18.12 28.77 8.81
N ILE A 111 17.36 27.75 9.21
CA ILE A 111 16.84 26.71 8.32
C ILE A 111 15.64 27.25 7.51
N ASN A 112 15.68 27.10 6.18
CA ASN A 112 14.72 27.71 5.25
C ASN A 112 13.74 26.73 4.58
N LYS A 113 13.79 25.44 4.90
CA LYS A 113 12.88 24.43 4.35
C LYS A 113 12.50 23.37 5.36
N TYR A 114 11.27 22.87 5.23
CA TYR A 114 10.63 21.95 6.17
C TYR A 114 10.57 22.60 7.55
N THR A 115 9.79 23.67 7.67
CA THR A 115 9.64 24.47 8.88
C THR A 115 8.18 24.50 9.29
N PHE A 116 7.89 24.48 10.58
CA PHE A 116 6.52 24.51 11.08
C PHE A 116 6.41 25.40 12.31
N GLU A 117 5.17 25.73 12.67
CA GLU A 117 4.89 26.55 13.85
C GLU A 117 5.22 25.75 15.12
N ASP A 118 6.46 25.89 15.61
CA ASP A 118 7.01 25.21 16.79
C ASP A 118 7.15 26.11 18.02
N GLY A 119 6.83 27.40 17.87
CA GLY A 119 6.91 28.41 18.93
C GLY A 119 8.32 28.98 19.13
N GLN A 120 9.33 28.54 18.36
CA GLN A 120 10.71 29.05 18.44
C GLN A 120 10.84 30.33 17.61
N THR A 121 10.34 31.45 18.14
CA THR A 121 10.23 32.73 17.41
C THR A 121 11.56 33.37 17.02
N SER A 122 12.70 32.83 17.45
CA SER A 122 14.03 33.23 16.98
C SER A 122 14.39 32.66 15.61
N GLY A 123 13.71 31.60 15.16
CA GLY A 123 13.93 30.99 13.86
C GLY A 123 13.55 31.91 12.70
N CYS A 124 14.24 31.81 11.57
CA CYS A 124 13.94 32.58 10.36
C CYS A 124 12.60 32.19 9.71
N TRP A 125 11.96 31.12 10.19
CA TRP A 125 10.58 30.76 9.88
C TRP A 125 9.54 31.58 10.66
N TYR A 126 9.98 32.58 11.43
CA TYR A 126 9.16 33.62 12.03
C TYR A 126 9.55 35.01 11.55
N SER A 127 8.57 35.87 11.34
CA SER A 127 8.75 37.30 11.03
C SER A 127 7.74 38.13 11.82
N GLY A 128 8.22 39.08 12.62
CA GLY A 128 7.35 39.90 13.48
C GLY A 128 6.51 39.06 14.46
N GLY A 129 7.01 37.91 14.90
CA GLY A 129 6.29 36.96 15.76
C GLY A 129 5.23 36.09 15.05
N SER A 130 5.04 36.27 13.74
CA SER A 130 4.13 35.45 12.93
C SER A 130 4.91 34.36 12.19
N PHE A 131 4.36 33.15 12.11
CA PHE A 131 4.93 32.05 11.34
C PHE A 131 4.90 32.38 9.83
N VAL A 132 6.05 32.21 9.17
CA VAL A 132 6.24 32.46 7.71
C VAL A 132 6.90 31.27 7.00
N GLY A 133 7.00 30.12 7.67
CA GLY A 133 7.58 28.89 7.12
C GLY A 133 6.67 28.16 6.12
N ASP A 134 7.15 27.03 5.60
CA ASP A 134 6.45 26.25 4.56
C ASP A 134 5.39 25.29 5.10
N GLY A 135 5.41 24.99 6.41
CA GLY A 135 4.47 24.09 7.07
C GLY A 135 4.70 22.61 6.75
N ILE A 136 5.78 22.26 6.04
CA ILE A 136 6.03 20.90 5.55
C ILE A 136 6.76 20.08 6.62
N LYS A 137 6.18 18.95 7.02
CA LYS A 137 6.70 18.09 8.10
C LYS A 137 7.22 16.73 7.64
N GLU A 138 7.07 16.42 6.36
CA GLU A 138 7.53 15.16 5.75
C GLU A 138 8.37 15.47 4.51
N LEU A 139 9.39 14.64 4.26
CA LEU A 139 10.22 14.81 3.07
C LEU A 139 9.41 14.67 1.79
N THR A 140 9.67 15.57 0.84
CA THR A 140 9.22 15.38 -0.54
C THR A 140 10.10 14.32 -1.21
N ARG A 141 9.56 13.63 -2.23
CA ARG A 141 10.33 12.66 -3.04
C ARG A 141 11.64 13.20 -3.60
N SER A 142 11.69 14.50 -3.88
CA SER A 142 12.88 15.16 -4.43
C SER A 142 14.06 15.24 -3.45
N ASP A 143 13.76 15.19 -2.15
CA ASP A 143 14.73 15.32 -1.05
C ASP A 143 14.84 14.04 -0.20
N ASP A 144 14.16 12.97 -0.60
CA ASP A 144 14.24 11.66 0.04
C ASP A 144 15.43 10.88 -0.53
N ALA A 145 16.43 10.62 0.31
CA ALA A 145 17.68 10.00 -0.16
C ALA A 145 17.48 8.57 -0.67
N ALA A 146 16.54 7.80 -0.13
CA ALA A 146 16.26 6.45 -0.63
C ALA A 146 15.65 6.51 -2.05
N THR A 147 14.65 7.38 -2.25
CA THR A 147 14.01 7.63 -3.55
C THR A 147 15.06 8.06 -4.58
N ARG A 148 15.97 8.96 -4.20
CA ARG A 148 16.94 9.55 -5.13
C ARG A 148 18.13 8.66 -5.46
N ASN A 149 18.54 7.79 -4.55
CA ASN A 149 19.69 6.91 -4.76
C ASN A 149 19.31 5.54 -5.33
N TRP A 150 18.05 5.10 -5.14
CA TRP A 150 17.56 3.81 -5.65
C TRP A 150 16.60 4.01 -6.82
N SER A 151 15.29 4.05 -6.58
CA SER A 151 14.27 4.34 -7.58
C SER A 151 13.02 4.93 -6.94
N SER A 152 12.07 5.40 -7.76
CA SER A 152 10.78 5.92 -7.29
C SER A 152 9.93 4.92 -6.49
N LYS A 153 10.27 3.63 -6.54
CA LYS A 153 9.65 2.54 -5.78
C LYS A 153 10.13 2.44 -4.33
N TRP A 154 11.06 3.29 -3.89
CA TRP A 154 11.63 3.29 -2.54
C TRP A 154 11.53 4.66 -1.88
N GLN A 155 11.42 4.69 -0.56
CA GLN A 155 11.52 5.91 0.27
C GLN A 155 12.14 5.63 1.63
N MET A 156 12.51 6.71 2.33
CA MET A 156 12.79 6.66 3.76
C MET A 156 11.52 6.25 4.52
N PRO A 157 11.63 5.41 5.56
CA PRO A 157 10.49 5.04 6.39
C PRO A 157 9.95 6.25 7.15
N THR A 158 8.64 6.35 7.35
CA THR A 158 8.08 7.37 8.25
C THR A 158 8.36 7.03 9.71
N ARG A 159 8.13 8.00 10.61
CA ARG A 159 8.20 7.76 12.06
C ARG A 159 7.28 6.61 12.48
N GLU A 160 6.04 6.59 11.98
CA GLU A 160 5.01 5.60 12.29
C GLU A 160 5.42 4.20 11.82
N GLN A 161 6.07 4.09 10.66
CA GLN A 161 6.58 2.80 10.16
C GLN A 161 7.67 2.24 11.07
N PHE A 162 8.57 3.08 11.59
CA PHE A 162 9.51 2.62 12.61
C PHE A 162 8.83 2.30 13.94
N GLU A 163 7.83 3.08 14.34
CA GLU A 163 7.03 2.87 15.55
C GLU A 163 6.37 1.47 15.51
N GLU A 164 5.81 1.09 14.36
CA GLU A 164 5.30 -0.25 14.10
C GLU A 164 6.40 -1.32 14.08
N LEU A 165 7.54 -1.05 13.42
CA LEU A 165 8.68 -1.98 13.32
C LEU A 165 9.21 -2.38 14.71
N ILE A 166 9.22 -1.45 15.68
CA ILE A 166 9.74 -1.71 17.03
C ILE A 166 8.67 -2.13 18.04
N ASN A 167 7.40 -2.18 17.64
CA ASN A 167 6.29 -2.51 18.52
C ASN A 167 6.26 -4.01 18.85
N PRO A 168 6.32 -4.39 20.15
CA PRO A 168 6.33 -5.81 20.56
C PRO A 168 5.05 -6.59 20.20
N ALA A 169 3.95 -5.90 19.90
CA ALA A 169 2.73 -6.52 19.38
C ALA A 169 2.95 -7.17 18.01
N TYR A 170 3.84 -6.62 17.17
CA TYR A 170 4.02 -7.03 15.77
C TYR A 170 5.39 -7.68 15.51
N THR A 171 6.42 -7.30 16.27
CA THR A 171 7.78 -7.82 16.06
C THR A 171 8.42 -8.30 17.36
N THR A 172 9.49 -9.08 17.19
CA THR A 172 10.50 -9.33 18.23
C THR A 172 11.84 -8.80 17.73
N SER A 173 12.73 -8.45 18.64
CA SER A 173 14.04 -7.92 18.24
C SER A 173 15.13 -8.31 19.21
N GLU A 174 16.34 -8.47 18.71
CA GLU A 174 17.52 -8.80 19.51
C GLU A 174 18.79 -8.23 18.89
N ILE A 175 19.75 -7.86 19.73
CA ILE A 175 21.08 -7.45 19.27
C ILE A 175 21.93 -8.70 19.07
N LYS A 176 22.44 -8.88 17.85
CA LYS A 176 23.29 -10.02 17.49
C LYS A 176 24.46 -9.57 16.62
N THR A 177 25.47 -10.43 16.54
CA THR A 177 26.57 -10.29 15.60
C THR A 177 26.34 -11.20 14.41
N ARG A 178 26.30 -10.62 13.21
CA ARG A 178 26.14 -11.31 11.92
C ARG A 178 27.39 -11.07 11.09
N TYR A 179 28.13 -12.13 10.74
CA TYR A 179 29.41 -12.06 10.01
C TYR A 179 30.40 -11.03 10.59
N GLY A 180 30.49 -10.94 11.92
CA GLY A 180 31.38 -10.01 12.62
C GLY A 180 30.82 -8.59 12.81
N VAL A 181 29.64 -8.28 12.25
CA VAL A 181 28.97 -6.99 12.41
C VAL A 181 27.88 -7.07 13.47
N LYS A 182 27.95 -6.23 14.50
CA LYS A 182 26.88 -6.09 15.50
C LYS A 182 25.70 -5.33 14.91
N GLY A 183 24.47 -5.72 15.23
CA GLY A 183 23.27 -5.00 14.81
C GLY A 183 21.99 -5.54 15.42
N LEU A 184 20.88 -4.91 15.07
CA LEU A 184 19.54 -5.27 15.50
C LEU A 184 18.90 -6.22 14.47
N TYR A 185 18.57 -7.43 14.90
CA TYR A 185 17.61 -8.26 14.18
C TYR A 185 16.20 -7.85 14.59
N VAL A 186 15.32 -7.68 13.61
CA VAL A 186 13.89 -7.50 13.82
C VAL A 186 13.16 -8.60 13.07
N THR A 187 12.36 -9.36 13.78
CA THR A 187 11.63 -10.54 13.28
C THR A 187 10.13 -10.31 13.44
N GLY A 188 9.40 -10.39 12.33
CA GLY A 188 7.94 -10.27 12.32
C GLY A 188 7.25 -11.54 12.83
N LYS A 189 5.94 -11.47 13.10
CA LYS A 189 5.16 -12.67 13.51
C LYS A 189 5.15 -13.78 12.46
N ASN A 190 5.39 -13.44 11.19
CA ASN A 190 5.52 -14.41 10.10
C ASN A 190 6.87 -15.15 10.07
N GLY A 191 7.79 -14.87 11.01
CA GLY A 191 9.09 -15.52 11.13
C GLY A 191 10.19 -14.99 10.19
N LYS A 192 9.88 -14.05 9.30
CA LYS A 192 10.88 -13.36 8.47
C LYS A 192 11.56 -12.25 9.27
N SER A 193 12.80 -11.92 8.90
CA SER A 193 13.62 -10.95 9.63
C SER A 193 14.40 -10.01 8.72
N ILE A 194 14.66 -8.81 9.22
CA ILE A 194 15.68 -7.88 8.70
C ILE A 194 16.80 -7.70 9.71
N PHE A 195 17.97 -7.27 9.22
CA PHE A 195 19.13 -6.92 10.03
C PHE A 195 19.50 -5.45 9.79
N LEU A 196 19.51 -4.65 10.86
CA LEU A 196 20.00 -3.28 10.85
C LEU A 196 21.37 -3.24 11.52
N PRO A 197 22.47 -2.99 10.80
CA PRO A 197 23.79 -2.93 11.41
C PRO A 197 23.93 -1.74 12.38
N ALA A 198 24.76 -1.89 13.42
CA ALA A 198 25.09 -0.82 14.35
C ALA A 198 26.08 0.18 13.71
N ALA A 199 25.59 0.95 12.74
CA ALA A 199 26.41 1.84 11.91
C ALA A 199 26.81 3.16 12.61
N GLY A 200 26.33 3.44 13.82
CA GLY A 200 26.58 4.69 14.51
C GLY A 200 26.00 5.90 13.77
N PHE A 201 26.68 7.03 13.86
CA PHE A 201 26.34 8.27 13.15
C PHE A 201 27.58 9.13 12.88
N ARG A 202 27.44 10.15 12.04
CA ARG A 202 28.48 11.13 11.73
C ARG A 202 28.13 12.52 12.24
N LEU A 203 29.12 13.19 12.82
CA LEU A 203 29.03 14.56 13.29
C LEU A 203 30.33 15.28 12.92
N ILE A 204 30.21 16.41 12.24
CA ILE A 204 31.35 17.08 11.59
C ILE A 204 32.05 16.03 10.71
N THR A 205 33.34 15.75 10.92
CA THR A 205 34.12 14.79 10.12
C THR A 205 34.15 13.39 10.71
N ASP A 206 33.75 13.24 11.97
CA ASP A 206 34.02 12.04 12.76
C ASP A 206 32.82 11.07 12.76
N SER A 207 33.12 9.81 13.06
CA SER A 207 32.14 8.74 13.23
C SER A 207 32.04 8.33 14.70
N TYR A 208 30.82 8.20 15.21
CA TYR A 208 30.54 7.94 16.62
C TYR A 208 29.71 6.66 16.78
N SER A 209 30.00 5.91 17.85
CA SER A 209 29.29 4.68 18.23
C SER A 209 29.21 3.59 17.15
N VAL A 210 30.14 3.59 16.19
CA VAL A 210 30.20 2.58 15.13
C VAL A 210 30.49 1.21 15.73
N GLY A 211 29.64 0.23 15.43
CA GLY A 211 29.69 -1.12 15.98
C GLY A 211 28.95 -1.31 17.30
N ASP A 212 28.40 -0.23 17.87
CA ASP A 212 27.70 -0.26 19.17
C ASP A 212 26.26 0.25 19.09
N ASP A 213 26.03 1.36 18.38
CA ASP A 213 24.70 1.97 18.22
C ASP A 213 24.26 1.92 16.75
N GLY A 214 22.95 1.82 16.51
CA GLY A 214 22.36 2.10 15.20
C GLY A 214 21.53 3.37 15.24
N ARG A 215 21.71 4.27 14.24
CA ARG A 215 20.86 5.45 14.04
C ARG A 215 20.36 5.52 12.60
N TYR A 216 19.04 5.55 12.46
CA TYR A 216 18.36 5.44 11.17
C TYR A 216 17.34 6.55 10.99
N TRP A 217 17.52 7.38 9.97
CA TRP A 217 16.59 8.48 9.71
C TRP A 217 15.21 7.98 9.32
N SER A 218 14.17 8.64 9.83
CA SER A 218 12.83 8.59 9.25
C SER A 218 12.61 9.78 8.31
N SER A 219 11.62 9.70 7.42
CA SER A 219 11.19 10.80 6.55
C SER A 219 10.50 11.95 7.31
N SER A 220 10.19 11.72 8.59
CA SER A 220 9.36 12.60 9.41
C SER A 220 10.20 13.58 10.20
N LEU A 221 9.75 14.82 10.22
CA LEU A 221 10.34 15.85 11.07
C LEU A 221 10.05 15.57 12.56
N SER A 222 10.76 16.26 13.45
CA SER A 222 10.43 16.21 14.87
C SER A 222 9.03 16.78 15.12
N PRO A 223 8.20 16.16 15.98
CA PRO A 223 6.90 16.72 16.33
C PRO A 223 7.00 17.99 17.18
N ARG A 224 8.20 18.37 17.65
CA ARG A 224 8.42 19.47 18.61
C ARG A 224 9.29 20.61 18.12
N TYR A 225 10.25 20.34 17.23
CA TYR A 225 11.29 21.31 16.89
C TYR A 225 11.59 21.30 15.39
N THR A 226 11.58 22.45 14.73
CA THR A 226 11.86 22.60 13.29
C THR A 226 13.27 22.13 12.89
N ASP A 227 14.25 22.28 13.79
CA ASP A 227 15.66 21.95 13.56
C ASP A 227 16.01 20.48 13.84
N TYR A 228 15.04 19.67 14.29
CA TYR A 228 15.20 18.24 14.58
C TYR A 228 14.36 17.37 13.62
N ALA A 229 14.83 16.16 13.36
CA ALA A 229 14.09 15.12 12.65
C ALA A 229 14.00 13.84 13.47
N SER A 230 13.02 13.00 13.18
CA SER A 230 12.82 11.72 13.87
C SER A 230 13.77 10.65 13.34
N PHE A 231 14.26 9.79 14.23
CA PHE A 231 15.11 8.66 13.88
C PHE A 231 14.87 7.47 14.81
N LEU A 232 15.15 6.26 14.30
CA LEU A 232 15.25 5.05 15.11
C LEU A 232 16.65 4.93 15.68
N SER A 233 16.73 4.75 17.00
CA SER A 233 17.97 4.44 17.73
C SER A 233 17.91 3.06 18.34
N PHE A 234 19.02 2.33 18.34
CA PHE A 234 19.19 1.14 19.17
C PHE A 234 20.62 0.97 19.64
N ASN A 235 20.80 0.25 20.75
CA ASN A 235 22.09 -0.22 21.28
C ASN A 235 21.87 -1.46 22.16
N SER A 236 22.88 -1.85 22.95
CA SER A 236 22.78 -2.99 23.87
C SER A 236 21.70 -2.86 24.94
N ASN A 237 21.26 -1.64 25.27
CA ASN A 237 20.28 -1.37 26.33
C ASN A 237 18.84 -1.34 25.81
N GLY A 238 18.64 -1.25 24.49
CA GLY A 238 17.30 -1.26 23.91
C GLY A 238 17.21 -0.51 22.58
N LYS A 239 15.97 -0.24 22.17
CA LYS A 239 15.61 0.48 20.94
C LYS A 239 14.48 1.47 21.24
N LEU A 240 14.52 2.64 20.60
CA LEU A 240 13.51 3.69 20.76
C LEU A 240 13.48 4.61 19.54
N LEU A 241 12.41 5.36 19.41
CA LEU A 241 12.34 6.51 18.51
C LEU A 241 12.68 7.79 19.26
N ASP A 242 13.55 8.59 18.68
CA ASP A 242 13.96 9.89 19.23
C ASP A 242 14.03 10.94 18.11
N THR A 243 14.43 12.15 18.46
CA THR A 243 14.74 13.20 17.49
C THR A 243 16.14 13.76 17.69
N VAL A 244 16.78 14.16 16.59
CA VAL A 244 18.11 14.78 16.64
C VAL A 244 18.25 15.83 15.55
N ILE A 245 19.22 16.74 15.69
CA ILE A 245 19.48 17.82 14.73
C ILE A 245 19.56 17.27 13.30
N ARG A 246 18.91 17.98 12.37
CA ARG A 246 18.77 17.53 10.97
C ARG A 246 20.10 17.45 10.21
N ALA A 247 21.13 18.16 10.68
CA ALA A 247 22.46 18.16 10.08
C ALA A 247 23.30 16.91 10.39
N LEU A 248 22.86 16.04 11.30
CA LEU A 248 23.58 14.80 11.66
C LEU A 248 23.57 13.79 10.50
N GLY A 249 24.69 13.10 10.30
CA GLY A 249 24.77 12.02 9.32
C GLY A 249 24.26 10.71 9.92
N CYS A 250 23.10 10.22 9.48
CA CYS A 250 22.58 8.91 9.88
C CYS A 250 22.32 8.02 8.66
N CYS A 251 22.26 6.71 8.88
CA CYS A 251 21.97 5.75 7.81
C CYS A 251 20.48 5.74 7.48
N ILE A 252 20.15 5.12 6.34
CA ILE A 252 18.77 4.98 5.87
C ILE A 252 18.53 3.51 5.53
N ARG A 253 17.46 2.96 6.11
CA ARG A 253 16.93 1.63 5.81
C ARG A 253 15.62 1.81 5.03
N PRO A 254 15.63 1.74 3.69
CA PRO A 254 14.45 2.09 2.89
C PRO A 254 13.26 1.16 3.11
N VAL A 255 12.08 1.67 2.79
CA VAL A 255 10.86 0.88 2.63
C VAL A 255 10.39 0.96 1.19
N ARG A 256 9.81 -0.13 0.70
CA ARG A 256 9.26 -0.18 -0.65
C ARG A 256 7.90 0.49 -0.65
N ILE A 257 7.69 1.30 -1.66
CA ILE A 257 6.42 1.90 -2.01
C ILE A 257 5.84 0.97 -3.04
N GLU A 258 5.03 0.03 -2.56
CA GLU A 258 4.01 -0.46 -3.46
C GLU A 258 3.01 0.66 -3.60
N GLU A 259 2.81 1.10 -4.84
CA GLU A 259 1.55 1.76 -5.16
C GLU A 259 0.48 0.77 -4.70
N LYS A 260 -0.23 1.09 -3.60
CA LYS A 260 -1.49 0.41 -3.32
C LYS A 260 -2.27 0.55 -4.60
N LYS A 261 -2.39 -0.54 -5.37
CA LYS A 261 -3.07 -0.57 -6.67
C LYS A 261 -4.34 0.23 -6.47
N GLN A 262 -4.38 1.44 -7.04
CA GLN A 262 -5.46 2.36 -6.73
C GLN A 262 -6.71 1.67 -7.26
N ARG A 263 -7.52 1.17 -6.33
CA ARG A 263 -8.66 0.33 -6.69
C ARG A 263 -9.57 1.22 -7.52
N GLU A 264 -9.68 0.88 -8.79
CA GLU A 264 -10.47 1.67 -9.72
C GLU A 264 -11.94 1.53 -9.36
N TYR A 265 -12.69 2.60 -9.62
CA TYR A 265 -14.12 2.66 -9.39
C TYR A 265 -14.83 3.30 -10.57
N VAL A 266 -16.11 2.98 -10.69
CA VAL A 266 -17.04 3.62 -11.62
C VAL A 266 -18.03 4.46 -10.81
N ASP A 267 -18.01 5.78 -11.04
CA ASP A 267 -19.10 6.66 -10.62
C ASP A 267 -20.25 6.50 -11.63
N LEU A 268 -21.24 5.67 -11.30
CA LEU A 268 -22.44 5.44 -12.13
C LEU A 268 -23.48 6.56 -11.99
N GLY A 269 -23.19 7.62 -11.21
CA GLY A 269 -24.12 8.73 -10.99
C GLY A 269 -25.32 8.33 -10.12
N LEU A 270 -25.19 7.29 -9.30
CA LEU A 270 -26.29 6.79 -8.45
C LEU A 270 -26.70 7.86 -7.42
N PRO A 271 -28.01 7.99 -7.11
CA PRO A 271 -28.51 8.99 -6.16
C PRO A 271 -27.81 9.00 -4.79
N SER A 272 -27.41 7.84 -4.28
CA SER A 272 -26.69 7.70 -3.01
C SER A 272 -25.26 8.25 -3.04
N GLY A 273 -24.72 8.54 -4.22
CA GLY A 273 -23.30 8.85 -4.42
C GLY A 273 -22.36 7.64 -4.26
N THR A 274 -22.91 6.42 -4.23
CA THR A 274 -22.12 5.19 -4.14
C THR A 274 -21.25 4.99 -5.39
N LEU A 275 -19.96 4.79 -5.16
CA LEU A 275 -18.98 4.40 -6.18
C LEU A 275 -18.76 2.88 -6.11
N TRP A 276 -18.73 2.23 -7.27
CA TRP A 276 -18.59 0.77 -7.37
C TRP A 276 -17.20 0.40 -7.88
N ALA A 277 -16.56 -0.59 -7.27
CA ALA A 277 -15.28 -1.13 -7.74
C ALA A 277 -15.36 -1.70 -9.16
N THR A 278 -14.31 -1.53 -9.97
CA THR A 278 -14.26 -2.11 -11.32
C THR A 278 -14.07 -3.62 -11.34
N CYS A 279 -13.50 -4.22 -10.29
CA CYS A 279 -13.20 -5.65 -10.15
C CYS A 279 -13.68 -6.23 -8.80
N ASN A 280 -13.75 -7.56 -8.70
CA ASN A 280 -14.01 -8.27 -7.44
C ASN A 280 -12.80 -8.19 -6.50
N VAL A 281 -13.00 -8.41 -5.20
CA VAL A 281 -11.87 -8.71 -4.30
C VAL A 281 -11.15 -9.96 -4.82
N GLY A 282 -9.82 -9.93 -4.86
CA GLY A 282 -8.99 -11.00 -5.43
C GLY A 282 -8.82 -10.96 -6.95
N ALA A 283 -9.49 -10.04 -7.66
CA ALA A 283 -9.35 -9.85 -9.09
C ALA A 283 -8.52 -8.62 -9.44
N ASP A 284 -7.78 -8.70 -10.54
CA ASP A 284 -6.99 -7.61 -11.08
C ASP A 284 -7.64 -6.90 -12.28
N SER A 285 -8.64 -7.55 -12.88
CA SER A 285 -9.39 -7.11 -14.06
C SER A 285 -10.91 -7.22 -13.82
N PRO A 286 -11.78 -6.40 -14.48
CA PRO A 286 -13.23 -6.45 -14.25
C PRO A 286 -13.89 -7.81 -14.49
N GLU A 287 -13.37 -8.56 -15.48
CA GLU A 287 -13.87 -9.87 -15.89
C GLU A 287 -13.38 -11.05 -15.07
N GLU A 288 -12.28 -10.90 -14.32
CA GLU A 288 -11.78 -11.96 -13.47
C GLU A 288 -12.75 -12.23 -12.30
N TYR A 289 -12.86 -13.50 -11.92
CA TYR A 289 -13.80 -13.92 -10.88
C TYR A 289 -13.39 -13.44 -9.48
N GLY A 290 -12.09 -13.29 -9.26
CA GLY A 290 -11.53 -12.96 -7.95
C GLY A 290 -11.69 -14.10 -6.95
N ASP A 291 -11.62 -13.74 -5.68
CA ASP A 291 -11.71 -14.68 -4.57
C ASP A 291 -13.17 -14.88 -4.12
N TYR A 292 -13.39 -15.98 -3.41
CA TYR A 292 -14.68 -16.35 -2.85
C TYR A 292 -14.60 -16.34 -1.33
N PHE A 293 -15.57 -15.70 -0.69
CA PHE A 293 -15.58 -15.53 0.76
C PHE A 293 -16.83 -16.15 1.35
N ALA A 294 -16.70 -16.86 2.47
CA ALA A 294 -17.84 -17.10 3.34
C ALA A 294 -18.23 -15.78 4.03
N TRP A 295 -19.50 -15.58 4.31
CA TRP A 295 -19.96 -14.31 4.86
C TRP A 295 -19.34 -14.07 6.25
N GLY A 296 -18.71 -12.92 6.46
CA GLY A 296 -17.98 -12.62 7.71
C GLY A 296 -16.57 -13.22 7.81
N GLU A 297 -16.07 -13.85 6.75
CA GLU A 297 -14.68 -14.28 6.62
C GLU A 297 -13.94 -13.39 5.62
N THR A 298 -12.66 -13.14 5.87
CA THR A 298 -11.84 -12.18 5.11
C THR A 298 -10.80 -12.86 4.22
N GLU A 299 -10.68 -14.18 4.31
CA GLU A 299 -9.75 -15.01 3.55
C GLU A 299 -10.54 -16.11 2.81
N PRO A 300 -10.12 -16.48 1.59
CA PRO A 300 -10.70 -17.63 0.90
C PRO A 300 -10.31 -18.95 1.57
N LYS A 301 -11.04 -20.02 1.26
CA LYS A 301 -10.78 -21.36 1.79
C LYS A 301 -11.12 -22.45 0.78
N SER A 302 -10.65 -23.67 1.03
CA SER A 302 -10.83 -24.80 0.11
C SER A 302 -12.13 -25.58 0.32
N ASP A 303 -12.78 -25.43 1.49
CA ASP A 303 -14.05 -26.08 1.81
C ASP A 303 -15.00 -25.06 2.45
N TYR A 304 -16.13 -24.82 1.79
CA TYR A 304 -17.19 -23.93 2.24
C TYR A 304 -18.33 -24.77 2.82
N SER A 305 -18.21 -25.14 4.08
CA SER A 305 -19.20 -25.92 4.81
C SER A 305 -19.41 -25.34 6.22
N TRP A 306 -20.48 -25.74 6.90
CA TRP A 306 -20.65 -25.37 8.32
C TRP A 306 -19.52 -25.89 9.21
N GLY A 307 -18.85 -26.99 8.82
CA GLY A 307 -17.71 -27.53 9.56
C GLY A 307 -16.49 -26.60 9.56
N THR A 308 -16.33 -25.78 8.52
CA THR A 308 -15.20 -24.87 8.32
C THR A 308 -15.58 -23.40 8.44
N TYR A 309 -16.83 -23.10 8.81
CA TYR A 309 -17.32 -21.73 8.93
C TYR A 309 -16.87 -21.09 10.25
N LYS A 310 -16.18 -19.95 10.16
CA LYS A 310 -15.54 -19.26 11.30
C LYS A 310 -16.52 -18.93 12.44
N TRP A 311 -17.76 -18.58 12.09
CA TRP A 311 -18.75 -18.08 13.05
C TRP A 311 -19.78 -19.11 13.50
N CYS A 312 -19.41 -20.40 13.55
CA CYS A 312 -20.18 -21.43 14.24
C CYS A 312 -19.31 -22.56 14.82
N ASN A 313 -19.91 -23.44 15.63
CA ASN A 313 -19.28 -24.68 16.09
C ASN A 313 -19.78 -25.88 15.27
N GLY A 314 -19.51 -25.86 13.96
CA GLY A 314 -19.69 -27.00 13.05
C GLY A 314 -21.10 -27.21 12.49
N THR A 315 -22.11 -26.47 12.96
CA THR A 315 -23.48 -26.56 12.45
C THR A 315 -24.17 -25.19 12.36
N ASP A 316 -25.23 -25.10 11.57
CA ASP A 316 -26.05 -23.91 11.40
C ASP A 316 -26.80 -23.47 12.66
N ARG A 317 -26.88 -24.34 13.69
CA ARG A 317 -27.49 -24.05 15.00
C ARG A 317 -26.51 -23.75 16.12
N THR A 318 -25.26 -23.47 15.78
CA THR A 318 -24.19 -23.21 16.74
C THR A 318 -23.42 -21.93 16.44
N LEU A 319 -24.13 -20.93 15.91
CA LEU A 319 -23.56 -19.63 15.57
C LEU A 319 -22.92 -18.96 16.79
N THR A 320 -21.73 -18.41 16.60
CA THR A 320 -20.95 -17.74 17.66
C THR A 320 -20.89 -16.22 17.49
N LYS A 321 -21.28 -15.72 16.31
CA LYS A 321 -21.33 -14.29 15.97
C LYS A 321 -22.40 -13.99 14.93
N TYR A 322 -22.88 -12.75 14.90
CA TYR A 322 -23.93 -12.25 14.01
C TYR A 322 -25.20 -13.10 14.12
N CYS A 323 -25.61 -13.34 15.36
CA CYS A 323 -26.76 -14.17 15.68
C CYS A 323 -27.80 -13.31 16.40
N ILE A 324 -29.01 -13.31 15.86
CA ILE A 324 -30.15 -12.55 16.38
C ILE A 324 -31.27 -13.45 16.92
N ASN A 325 -31.08 -14.77 16.89
CA ASN A 325 -32.04 -15.75 17.38
C ASN A 325 -31.29 -16.86 18.12
N SER A 326 -31.51 -16.95 19.43
CA SER A 326 -30.83 -17.90 20.32
C SER A 326 -31.06 -19.37 19.97
N SER A 327 -32.07 -19.69 19.14
CA SER A 327 -32.28 -21.04 18.60
C SER A 327 -31.19 -21.50 17.64
N PHE A 328 -30.35 -20.56 17.16
CA PHE A 328 -29.27 -20.81 16.22
C PHE A 328 -27.88 -20.64 16.86
N GLY A 329 -27.77 -20.24 18.12
CA GLY A 329 -26.48 -20.06 18.80
C GLY A 329 -26.46 -18.92 19.82
N THR A 330 -25.28 -18.38 20.12
CA THR A 330 -25.13 -17.26 21.05
C THR A 330 -25.55 -15.96 20.39
N SER A 331 -26.66 -15.38 20.85
CA SER A 331 -27.19 -14.14 20.28
C SER A 331 -26.36 -12.93 20.71
N ASP A 332 -25.84 -12.18 19.74
CA ASP A 332 -25.13 -10.90 19.93
C ASP A 332 -25.91 -9.69 19.37
N GLY A 333 -27.01 -9.94 18.65
CA GLY A 333 -27.86 -8.89 18.10
C GLY A 333 -27.26 -8.19 16.87
N MET A 334 -26.09 -8.62 16.39
CA MET A 334 -25.40 -7.95 15.29
C MET A 334 -25.96 -8.39 13.95
N THR A 335 -26.33 -7.41 13.11
CA THR A 335 -26.97 -7.65 11.80
C THR A 335 -26.13 -7.21 10.61
N GLU A 336 -25.09 -6.42 10.84
CA GLU A 336 -24.20 -5.84 9.83
C GLU A 336 -22.75 -6.18 10.17
N LEU A 337 -21.94 -6.46 9.15
CA LEU A 337 -20.52 -6.74 9.35
C LEU A 337 -19.77 -5.55 9.94
N VAL A 338 -18.84 -5.86 10.84
CA VAL A 338 -17.84 -4.88 11.30
C VAL A 338 -16.68 -4.89 10.32
N PRO A 339 -15.88 -3.80 10.24
CA PRO A 339 -14.73 -3.71 9.33
C PRO A 339 -13.78 -4.92 9.34
N ALA A 340 -13.55 -5.52 10.51
CA ALA A 340 -12.66 -6.68 10.67
C ALA A 340 -13.20 -7.99 10.08
N ASP A 341 -14.50 -8.06 9.75
CA ASP A 341 -15.15 -9.24 9.17
C ASP A 341 -15.74 -8.97 7.77
N ASP A 342 -15.57 -7.75 7.25
CA ASP A 342 -15.95 -7.37 5.90
C ASP A 342 -14.78 -7.67 4.96
N ALA A 343 -14.95 -8.64 4.05
CA ALA A 343 -13.90 -9.06 3.14
C ALA A 343 -13.37 -7.91 2.26
N ALA A 344 -14.21 -6.96 1.84
CA ALA A 344 -13.75 -5.80 1.07
C ALA A 344 -12.91 -4.86 1.93
N THR A 345 -13.36 -4.55 3.15
CA THR A 345 -12.64 -3.69 4.07
C THR A 345 -11.30 -4.31 4.48
N ALA A 346 -11.28 -5.60 4.81
CA ALA A 346 -10.07 -6.29 5.24
C ALA A 346 -9.02 -6.40 4.12
N ASN A 347 -9.45 -6.67 2.88
CA ASN A 347 -8.53 -6.87 1.76
C ASN A 347 -8.08 -5.56 1.10
N TRP A 348 -8.95 -4.54 1.02
CA TRP A 348 -8.67 -3.31 0.29
C TRP A 348 -8.48 -2.08 1.18
N GLY A 349 -8.95 -2.12 2.42
CA GLY A 349 -8.83 -1.04 3.40
C GLY A 349 -9.54 0.25 2.99
N GLY A 350 -9.25 1.32 3.74
CA GLY A 350 -9.80 2.66 3.48
C GLY A 350 -11.33 2.69 3.59
N GLU A 351 -11.97 3.34 2.61
CA GLU A 351 -13.43 3.54 2.55
C GLU A 351 -14.17 2.40 1.82
N TRP A 352 -13.47 1.33 1.44
CA TRP A 352 -14.05 0.19 0.74
C TRP A 352 -14.76 -0.76 1.69
N GLN A 353 -15.96 -1.20 1.31
CA GLN A 353 -16.78 -2.14 2.08
C GLN A 353 -17.67 -2.98 1.16
N MET A 354 -18.25 -4.05 1.67
CA MET A 354 -19.29 -4.78 0.95
C MET A 354 -20.57 -3.94 0.83
N PRO A 355 -21.29 -4.02 -0.30
CA PRO A 355 -22.49 -3.22 -0.51
C PRO A 355 -23.61 -3.60 0.47
N SER A 356 -24.43 -2.61 0.84
CA SER A 356 -25.71 -2.88 1.49
C SER A 356 -26.75 -3.38 0.49
N ASN A 357 -27.85 -3.95 1.00
CA ASN A 357 -29.00 -4.33 0.19
C ASN A 357 -29.56 -3.12 -0.59
N ASP A 358 -29.62 -1.94 0.04
CA ASP A 358 -30.09 -0.71 -0.62
C ASP A 358 -29.18 -0.28 -1.78
N GLN A 359 -27.86 -0.40 -1.61
CA GLN A 359 -26.90 -0.07 -2.68
C GLN A 359 -27.02 -1.04 -3.85
N MET A 360 -27.18 -2.34 -3.58
CA MET A 360 -27.42 -3.34 -4.63
C MET A 360 -28.74 -3.09 -5.38
N LEU A 361 -29.81 -2.77 -4.63
CA LEU A 361 -31.11 -2.45 -5.21
C LEU A 361 -31.05 -1.18 -6.05
N GLU A 362 -30.40 -0.12 -5.55
CA GLU A 362 -30.20 1.13 -6.26
C GLU A 362 -29.42 0.93 -7.57
N LEU A 363 -28.33 0.15 -7.53
CA LEU A 363 -27.55 -0.20 -8.71
C LEU A 363 -28.45 -0.81 -9.79
N TRP A 364 -29.27 -1.78 -9.43
CA TRP A 364 -30.16 -2.45 -10.37
C TRP A 364 -31.25 -1.52 -10.92
N LEU A 365 -31.94 -0.78 -10.06
CA LEU A 365 -33.04 0.10 -10.48
C LEU A 365 -32.55 1.20 -11.43
N ASN A 366 -31.33 1.70 -11.23
CA ASN A 366 -30.76 2.80 -12.02
C ASN A 366 -29.87 2.36 -13.19
N THR A 367 -29.78 1.06 -13.48
CA THR A 367 -29.01 0.55 -14.64
C THR A 367 -29.90 -0.20 -15.62
N THR A 368 -29.47 -0.21 -16.89
CA THR A 368 -29.89 -1.22 -17.87
C THR A 368 -28.92 -2.38 -17.83
N SER A 369 -29.39 -3.59 -18.14
CA SER A 369 -28.56 -4.79 -18.04
C SER A 369 -28.57 -5.57 -19.33
N THR A 370 -27.37 -5.86 -19.83
CA THR A 370 -27.17 -6.65 -21.03
C THR A 370 -26.26 -7.82 -20.73
N LEU A 371 -26.57 -8.97 -21.34
CA LEU A 371 -25.67 -10.11 -21.32
C LEU A 371 -24.54 -9.84 -22.31
N THR A 372 -23.30 -9.99 -21.86
CA THR A 372 -22.14 -9.79 -22.72
C THR A 372 -21.01 -10.76 -22.35
N THR A 373 -19.98 -10.78 -23.20
CA THR A 373 -18.72 -11.45 -22.95
C THR A 373 -17.61 -10.41 -22.99
N GLN A 374 -16.87 -10.25 -21.90
CA GLN A 374 -15.71 -9.37 -21.80
C GLN A 374 -14.46 -10.24 -21.66
N ASN A 375 -13.52 -10.10 -22.59
CA ASN A 375 -12.28 -10.88 -22.63
C ASN A 375 -12.49 -12.41 -22.46
N GLY A 376 -13.51 -12.95 -23.13
CA GLY A 376 -13.86 -14.37 -23.09
C GLY A 376 -14.70 -14.81 -21.88
N VAL A 377 -14.92 -13.94 -20.89
CA VAL A 377 -15.72 -14.24 -19.70
C VAL A 377 -17.15 -13.71 -19.86
N LYS A 378 -18.14 -14.58 -19.61
CA LYS A 378 -19.56 -14.20 -19.64
C LYS A 378 -19.96 -13.46 -18.37
N GLY A 379 -20.83 -12.47 -18.51
CA GLY A 379 -21.37 -11.71 -17.39
C GLY A 379 -22.46 -10.75 -17.80
N ARG A 380 -22.78 -9.81 -16.89
CA ARG A 380 -23.71 -8.72 -17.13
C ARG A 380 -22.97 -7.40 -17.20
N LEU A 381 -23.21 -6.63 -18.26
CA LEU A 381 -22.84 -5.22 -18.32
C LEU A 381 -24.02 -4.39 -17.82
N LEU A 382 -23.82 -3.71 -16.70
CA LEU A 382 -24.79 -2.79 -16.12
C LEU A 382 -24.43 -1.37 -16.54
N THR A 383 -25.27 -0.74 -17.34
CA THR A 383 -25.07 0.62 -17.88
C THR A 383 -26.02 1.59 -17.18
N SER A 384 -25.46 2.62 -16.53
CA SER A 384 -26.22 3.65 -15.83
C SER A 384 -27.20 4.35 -16.76
N LYS A 385 -28.47 4.42 -16.33
CA LYS A 385 -29.53 5.22 -16.96
C LYS A 385 -29.30 6.73 -16.75
N ILE A 386 -28.40 7.11 -15.85
CA ILE A 386 -28.17 8.49 -15.42
C ILE A 386 -27.03 9.12 -16.22
N ASN A 387 -25.87 8.46 -16.30
CA ASN A 387 -24.67 9.03 -16.91
C ASN A 387 -24.04 8.17 -18.01
N GLY A 388 -24.65 7.03 -18.37
CA GLY A 388 -24.17 6.14 -19.44
C GLY A 388 -22.90 5.35 -19.14
N LYS A 389 -22.25 5.55 -17.98
CA LYS A 389 -21.11 4.72 -17.55
C LYS A 389 -21.57 3.32 -17.20
N SER A 390 -20.65 2.34 -17.28
CA SER A 390 -21.00 0.93 -17.10
C SER A 390 -20.05 0.21 -16.16
N ILE A 391 -20.55 -0.85 -15.53
CA ILE A 391 -19.77 -1.82 -14.76
C ILE A 391 -20.08 -3.23 -15.28
N PHE A 392 -19.03 -4.06 -15.42
CA PHE A 392 -19.17 -5.48 -15.77
C PHE A 392 -19.14 -6.33 -14.50
N LEU A 393 -20.11 -7.23 -14.36
CA LEU A 393 -20.15 -8.22 -13.29
C LEU A 393 -20.07 -9.63 -13.89
N PRO A 394 -18.97 -10.36 -13.69
CA PRO A 394 -18.78 -11.69 -14.26
C PRO A 394 -19.71 -12.73 -13.63
N PHE A 395 -20.01 -13.78 -14.39
CA PHE A 395 -20.69 -14.97 -13.89
C PHE A 395 -19.71 -15.89 -13.16
N ALA A 396 -19.21 -15.42 -12.02
CA ALA A 396 -18.23 -16.14 -11.20
C ALA A 396 -18.78 -17.39 -10.50
N GLY A 397 -20.10 -17.57 -10.43
CA GLY A 397 -20.69 -18.66 -9.66
C GLY A 397 -20.51 -18.49 -8.15
N GLY A 398 -20.38 -19.61 -7.45
CA GLY A 398 -20.09 -19.67 -6.01
C GLY A 398 -19.70 -21.07 -5.57
N TYR A 399 -19.24 -21.22 -4.32
CA TYR A 399 -18.83 -22.49 -3.74
C TYR A 399 -19.83 -23.05 -2.73
N ASP A 400 -20.00 -24.37 -2.79
CA ASP A 400 -20.72 -25.19 -1.82
C ASP A 400 -19.88 -26.43 -1.48
N GLY A 401 -19.41 -26.52 -0.24
CA GLY A 401 -18.33 -27.41 0.13
C GLY A 401 -17.09 -27.12 -0.72
N THR A 402 -16.60 -28.14 -1.42
CA THR A 402 -15.47 -28.05 -2.36
C THR A 402 -15.90 -27.83 -3.81
N SER A 403 -17.20 -27.69 -4.08
CA SER A 403 -17.76 -27.66 -5.44
C SER A 403 -18.08 -26.23 -5.89
N LEU A 404 -17.44 -25.80 -6.99
CA LEU A 404 -17.81 -24.59 -7.70
C LEU A 404 -19.09 -24.85 -8.51
N TYR A 405 -20.11 -24.02 -8.34
CA TYR A 405 -21.37 -24.11 -9.08
C TYR A 405 -21.65 -22.80 -9.83
N GLY A 406 -22.31 -22.90 -10.97
CA GLY A 406 -22.81 -21.73 -11.69
C GLY A 406 -21.75 -20.87 -12.39
N GLU A 407 -20.49 -21.31 -12.41
CA GLU A 407 -19.43 -20.65 -13.19
C GLU A 407 -19.88 -20.47 -14.65
N GLY A 408 -19.64 -19.29 -15.20
CA GLY A 408 -20.02 -18.90 -16.56
C GLY A 408 -21.54 -18.73 -16.80
N THR A 409 -22.38 -18.91 -15.77
CA THR A 409 -23.85 -18.81 -15.91
C THR A 409 -24.56 -18.00 -14.83
N LYS A 410 -23.97 -17.83 -13.64
CA LYS A 410 -24.55 -17.16 -12.48
C LYS A 410 -23.55 -16.19 -11.85
N GLY A 411 -24.02 -15.05 -11.39
CA GLY A 411 -23.29 -14.14 -10.52
C GLY A 411 -23.90 -14.14 -9.12
N CYS A 412 -23.07 -14.30 -8.09
CA CYS A 412 -23.49 -14.35 -6.69
C CYS A 412 -22.58 -13.45 -5.87
N TYR A 413 -23.15 -12.42 -5.22
CA TYR A 413 -22.38 -11.37 -4.56
C TYR A 413 -22.92 -11.09 -3.16
N TRP A 414 -22.08 -11.20 -2.13
CA TRP A 414 -22.51 -10.93 -0.76
C TRP A 414 -22.87 -9.46 -0.53
N SER A 415 -23.92 -9.24 0.26
CA SER A 415 -24.14 -7.97 0.95
C SER A 415 -23.54 -8.03 2.35
N ARG A 416 -23.33 -6.87 2.98
CA ARG A 416 -22.83 -6.78 4.36
C ARG A 416 -23.88 -7.10 5.45
N TRP A 417 -25.08 -7.54 5.08
CA TRP A 417 -26.21 -7.73 6.00
C TRP A 417 -26.59 -9.20 6.14
N ILE A 418 -26.94 -9.59 7.38
CA ILE A 418 -27.62 -10.86 7.61
C ILE A 418 -29.07 -10.79 7.14
N TYR A 419 -29.64 -11.94 6.81
CA TYR A 419 -31.07 -12.05 6.62
C TYR A 419 -31.77 -12.19 7.98
N GLN A 420 -32.61 -11.20 8.33
CA GLN A 420 -33.21 -11.13 9.66
C GLN A 420 -34.17 -12.29 9.98
N GLY A 421 -34.72 -12.98 8.98
CA GLY A 421 -35.63 -14.11 9.21
C GLY A 421 -34.92 -15.39 9.64
N LEU A 422 -33.65 -15.58 9.24
CA LEU A 422 -32.86 -16.78 9.52
C LEU A 422 -31.39 -16.38 9.69
N PRO A 423 -30.86 -16.32 10.92
CA PRO A 423 -29.51 -15.81 11.17
C PRO A 423 -28.41 -16.69 10.60
N ASN A 424 -28.69 -17.94 10.22
CA ASN A 424 -27.73 -18.78 9.48
C ASN A 424 -27.60 -18.38 8.00
N ARG A 425 -28.31 -17.33 7.56
CA ARG A 425 -28.27 -16.79 6.20
C ARG A 425 -27.89 -15.31 6.16
N ALA A 426 -27.26 -14.92 5.06
CA ALA A 426 -26.97 -13.54 4.72
C ALA A 426 -27.61 -13.18 3.38
N ASP A 427 -27.85 -11.89 3.17
CA ASP A 427 -28.39 -11.41 1.92
C ASP A 427 -27.29 -11.38 0.84
N TYR A 428 -27.65 -11.77 -0.37
CA TYR A 428 -26.76 -11.69 -1.52
C TYR A 428 -27.53 -11.24 -2.76
N LEU A 429 -26.83 -10.61 -3.68
CA LEU A 429 -27.31 -10.35 -5.03
C LEU A 429 -27.03 -11.57 -5.90
N PHE A 430 -28.10 -12.11 -6.47
CA PHE A 430 -28.04 -13.16 -7.47
C PHE A 430 -28.43 -12.61 -8.84
N PHE A 431 -27.74 -13.07 -9.88
CA PHE A 431 -28.23 -12.93 -11.24
C PHE A 431 -27.80 -14.08 -12.15
N SER A 432 -28.65 -14.39 -13.14
CA SER A 432 -28.43 -15.39 -14.19
C SER A 432 -28.66 -14.75 -15.56
N SER A 433 -28.79 -15.53 -16.64
CA SER A 433 -29.25 -15.01 -17.93
C SER A 433 -30.68 -14.44 -17.88
N ASN A 434 -31.54 -14.99 -17.02
CA ASN A 434 -32.97 -14.71 -17.00
C ASN A 434 -33.43 -13.98 -15.73
N ASP A 435 -32.67 -14.10 -14.65
CA ASP A 435 -33.10 -13.67 -13.32
C ASP A 435 -32.13 -12.66 -12.72
N ILE A 436 -32.67 -11.76 -11.90
CA ILE A 436 -31.91 -10.94 -10.97
C ILE A 436 -32.77 -10.65 -9.74
N TYR A 437 -32.22 -10.89 -8.57
CA TYR A 437 -32.91 -10.65 -7.31
C TYR A 437 -31.93 -10.64 -6.14
N THR A 438 -32.37 -10.09 -5.02
CA THR A 438 -31.74 -10.26 -3.71
C THR A 438 -32.48 -11.33 -2.93
N ASN A 439 -31.78 -12.28 -2.33
CA ASN A 439 -32.38 -13.36 -1.53
C ASN A 439 -31.41 -13.74 -0.41
N PRO A 440 -31.85 -14.29 0.73
CA PRO A 440 -30.97 -14.97 1.67
C PRO A 440 -30.27 -16.21 1.12
N TYR A 441 -29.04 -16.45 1.58
CA TYR A 441 -28.33 -17.70 1.34
C TYR A 441 -27.43 -18.10 2.51
N ASP A 442 -27.08 -19.37 2.58
CA ASP A 442 -26.33 -19.90 3.73
C ASP A 442 -24.94 -19.26 3.81
N ARG A 443 -24.62 -18.71 4.99
CA ARG A 443 -23.43 -17.86 5.21
C ARG A 443 -22.10 -18.57 5.02
N TYR A 444 -22.08 -19.90 5.10
CA TYR A 444 -20.85 -20.68 4.90
C TYR A 444 -20.37 -20.71 3.46
N ARG A 445 -21.24 -20.39 2.49
CA ARG A 445 -20.95 -20.55 1.06
C ARG A 445 -19.98 -19.49 0.56
N GLY A 446 -19.12 -19.88 -0.37
CA GLY A 446 -18.17 -18.96 -0.98
C GLY A 446 -18.85 -18.15 -2.07
N GLN A 447 -18.91 -16.83 -1.93
CA GLN A 447 -19.43 -15.94 -2.98
C GLN A 447 -18.43 -14.83 -3.27
N SER A 448 -18.56 -14.23 -4.45
CA SER A 448 -17.78 -13.06 -4.83
C SER A 448 -18.14 -11.84 -3.99
N VAL A 449 -17.20 -10.90 -3.93
CA VAL A 449 -17.40 -9.61 -3.28
C VAL A 449 -17.06 -8.51 -4.28
N ARG A 450 -18.01 -7.61 -4.53
CA ARG A 450 -17.83 -6.41 -5.38
C ARG A 450 -17.85 -5.16 -4.48
N PRO A 451 -16.68 -4.60 -4.12
CA PRO A 451 -16.61 -3.51 -3.16
C PRO A 451 -17.31 -2.23 -3.63
N VAL A 452 -17.76 -1.44 -2.66
CA VAL A 452 -18.28 -0.09 -2.85
C VAL A 452 -17.60 0.88 -1.89
N ARG A 453 -17.63 2.18 -2.23
CA ARG A 453 -17.19 3.27 -1.36
C ARG A 453 -18.09 4.49 -1.53
N LYS A 454 -18.02 5.41 -0.57
CA LYS A 454 -18.62 6.74 -0.72
C LYS A 454 -17.69 7.64 -1.56
N LYS A 455 -18.32 8.62 -2.20
CA LYS A 455 -17.66 9.65 -3.01
C LYS A 455 -16.71 10.51 -2.20
#